data_AF-A0A662N340-F1
#
_entry.id   AF-A0A662N340-F1
#
_cell.length_a   1.000
_cell.length_b   1.000
_cell.length_c   1.000
_cell.angle_alpha   90.00
_cell.angle_beta   90.00
_cell.angle_gamma   90.00
#
_symmetry.space_group_name_H-M   'P 1'
#
loop_
_entity.id
_entity.type
_entity.pdbx_description
1 polymer ?
#
loop_
_entity_poly.entity_id
_entity_poly.type
_entity_poly.pdbx_seq_one_letter_code
_entity_poly.pdbx_strand_id
1 'polypeptide(L)' 'KKAMEEVDLDEFGGMRSWTDAINFMYNGTKTIVFGPGNLDISHTKGERIDVRDVVKASEFLKKVNEIYGRS' A
#
# COMPACT_ATOMS: atom_id res chain seq x y z
N LYS A 1 0.26 3.88 -10.74
CA LYS A 1 0.08 5.35 -10.76
C LYS A 1 -1.35 5.75 -11.07
N LYS A 2 -2.00 5.25 -12.13
CA LYS A 2 -3.43 5.54 -12.43
C LYS A 2 -4.38 5.52 -11.22
N ALA A 3 -4.37 4.45 -10.43
CA ALA A 3 -5.23 4.36 -9.23
C ALA A 3 -4.89 5.39 -8.15
N MET A 4 -3.64 5.88 -8.07
CA MET A 4 -3.21 6.91 -7.11
C MET A 4 -3.72 8.29 -7.50
N GLU A 5 -3.70 8.61 -8.81
CA GLU A 5 -4.21 9.86 -9.36
C GLU A 5 -5.72 10.02 -9.09
N GLU A 6 -6.49 8.92 -9.19
CA GLU A 6 -7.94 8.88 -8.95
C GLU A 6 -8.33 9.09 -7.47
N VAL A 7 -7.39 8.91 -6.53
CA VAL A 7 -7.64 9.06 -5.08
C VAL A 7 -6.74 10.12 -4.44
N ASP A 8 -6.13 10.98 -5.26
CA ASP A 8 -5.26 12.08 -4.82
C ASP A 8 -4.13 11.59 -3.89
N LEU A 9 -3.36 10.59 -4.36
CA LEU A 9 -2.14 10.10 -3.72
C LEU A 9 -0.93 10.39 -4.61
N ASP A 10 0.12 10.95 -4.03
CA ASP A 10 1.31 11.46 -4.70
C ASP A 10 2.61 10.77 -4.25
N GLU A 11 2.63 10.15 -3.07
CA GLU A 11 3.80 9.41 -2.59
C GLU A 11 3.95 8.04 -3.26
N PHE A 12 5.04 7.88 -4.02
CA PHE A 12 5.49 6.61 -4.56
C PHE A 12 6.96 6.40 -4.19
N GLY A 13 7.23 5.43 -3.32
CA GLY A 13 8.56 5.22 -2.75
C GLY A 13 8.87 3.76 -2.43
N GLY A 14 10.05 3.55 -1.84
CA GLY A 14 10.48 2.25 -1.35
C GLY A 14 10.30 2.15 0.15
N MET A 15 9.77 1.02 0.61
CA MET A 15 9.70 0.67 2.02
C MET A 15 10.92 -0.18 2.40
N ARG A 16 11.73 0.28 3.37
CA ARG A 16 12.82 -0.54 3.95
C ARG A 16 12.26 -1.50 5.01
N SER A 17 11.45 -2.45 4.57
CA SER A 17 10.92 -3.51 5.41
C SER A 17 10.73 -4.79 4.60
N TRP A 18 10.64 -5.92 5.29
CA TRP A 18 10.30 -7.20 4.69
C TRP A 18 8.79 -7.41 4.69
N THR A 19 8.27 -7.98 3.60
CA THR A 19 6.87 -8.40 3.48
C THR A 19 6.81 -9.69 2.67
N ASP A 20 5.72 -10.44 2.77
CA ASP A 20 5.52 -11.66 1.98
C ASP A 20 5.56 -11.40 0.47
N ALA A 21 5.30 -10.16 0.03
CA ALA A 21 5.38 -9.72 -1.36
C ALA A 21 6.72 -10.01 -2.04
N ILE A 22 7.81 -10.06 -1.28
CA ILE A 22 9.13 -10.34 -1.84
C ILE A 22 9.24 -11.76 -2.39
N ASN A 23 8.53 -12.74 -1.80
CA ASN A 23 8.50 -14.10 -2.31
C ASN A 23 7.79 -14.16 -3.67
N PHE A 24 6.74 -13.37 -3.87
CA PHE A 24 6.07 -13.26 -5.17
C PHE A 24 6.99 -12.61 -6.21
N MET A 25 7.72 -11.57 -5.84
CA MET A 25 8.72 -10.94 -6.71
C MET A 25 9.82 -11.92 -7.13
N TYR A 26 10.37 -12.72 -6.22
CA TYR A 26 11.36 -13.75 -6.55
C TYR A 26 10.82 -14.83 -7.49
N ASN A 27 9.51 -15.08 -7.48
CA ASN A 27 8.84 -15.99 -8.40
C ASN A 27 8.32 -15.29 -9.68
N GLY A 28 8.79 -14.07 -9.97
CA GLY A 28 8.49 -13.36 -11.21
C GLY A 28 7.14 -12.63 -11.24
N THR A 29 6.41 -12.60 -10.12
CA THR A 29 5.14 -11.88 -10.02
C THR A 29 5.39 -10.42 -9.68
N LYS A 30 4.97 -9.51 -10.56
CA LYS A 30 5.05 -8.06 -10.32
C LYS A 30 4.15 -7.71 -9.14
N THR A 31 4.75 -7.17 -8.09
CA THR A 31 4.05 -6.89 -6.84
C THR A 31 4.26 -5.42 -6.45
N ILE A 32 3.25 -4.84 -5.82
CA ILE A 32 3.35 -3.57 -5.11
C ILE A 32 3.02 -3.81 -3.65
N VAL A 33 3.69 -3.08 -2.77
CA VAL A 33 3.32 -3.02 -1.35
C VAL A 33 2.86 -1.60 -1.09
N PHE A 34 1.67 -1.48 -0.51
CA PHE A 34 1.11 -0.22 -0.07
C PHE A 34 0.34 -0.47 1.22
N GLY A 35 0.19 0.59 2.00
CA GLY A 35 -0.52 0.54 3.26
C GLY A 35 -0.31 1.87 3.98
N PRO A 36 -1.28 2.30 4.79
CA PRO A 36 -1.12 3.48 5.59
C PRO A 36 -0.29 3.15 6.84
N GLY A 37 0.21 4.18 7.54
CA GLY A 37 0.97 4.03 8.78
C GLY A 37 2.38 4.58 8.69
N ASN A 38 3.13 4.46 9.78
CA ASN A 38 4.50 4.97 9.86
C ASN A 38 5.44 3.89 10.41
N LEU A 39 6.42 3.51 9.60
CA LEU A 39 7.41 2.49 9.93
C LEU A 39 8.34 2.90 11.08
N ASP A 40 8.58 4.19 11.27
CA ASP A 40 9.47 4.71 12.32
C ASP A 40 8.91 4.42 13.73
N ILE A 41 7.60 4.23 13.85
CA ILE A 41 6.91 3.90 15.10
C ILE A 41 6.37 2.48 15.12
N SER A 42 6.57 1.73 14.04
CA SER A 42 6.18 0.32 13.98
C SER A 42 6.97 -0.51 14.98
N HIS A 43 6.34 -1.54 15.54
CA HIS A 43 6.92 -2.39 16.60
C HIS A 43 7.23 -1.64 17.91
N THR A 44 6.62 -0.48 18.13
CA THR A 44 6.69 0.24 19.39
C THR A 44 5.35 0.21 20.12
N LYS A 45 5.35 0.50 21.42
CA LYS A 45 4.10 0.70 22.18
C LYS A 45 3.26 1.88 21.68
N GLY A 46 3.87 2.79 20.92
CA GLY A 46 3.22 3.98 20.37
C GLY A 46 2.72 3.79 18.94
N GLU A 47 2.79 2.59 18.39
CA GLU A 47 2.27 2.27 17.06
C GLU A 47 0.79 2.68 16.98
N ARG A 48 0.49 3.54 16.02
CA ARG A 48 -0.84 4.10 15.79
C ARG A 48 -0.93 4.63 14.38
N ILE A 49 -2.16 4.84 13.94
CA ILE A 49 -2.48 5.29 12.60
C ILE A 49 -3.70 6.19 12.66
N ASP A 50 -3.78 7.17 11.77
CA ASP A 50 -5.00 7.94 11.60
C ASP A 50 -6.05 7.08 10.90
N VAL A 51 -7.27 7.04 11.44
CA VAL A 51 -8.38 6.28 10.84
C VAL A 51 -8.69 6.76 9.41
N ARG A 52 -8.43 8.03 9.11
CA ARG A 52 -8.63 8.60 7.76
C ARG A 52 -7.66 8.00 6.75
N ASP A 53 -6.44 7.68 7.16
CA ASP A 53 -5.45 7.04 6.29
C ASP A 53 -5.87 5.59 5.96
N VAL A 54 -6.50 4.90 6.91
CA VAL A 54 -7.10 3.57 6.68
C VAL A 54 -8.21 3.65 5.63
N VAL A 55 -9.10 4.64 5.73
CA VAL A 55 -10.16 4.86 4.74
C VAL A 55 -9.55 5.16 3.37
N LYS A 56 -8.58 6.07 3.28
CA LYS A 56 -7.93 6.44 2.01
C LYS A 56 -7.21 5.25 1.36
N ALA A 57 -6.51 4.43 2.14
CA ALA A 57 -5.89 3.20 1.65
C ALA A 57 -6.92 2.17 1.13
N SER A 58 -8.09 2.10 1.77
CA SER A 58 -9.18 1.23 1.30
C SER A 58 -9.77 1.72 -0.04
N GLU A 59 -9.90 3.03 -0.22
CA GLU A 59 -10.36 3.63 -1.47
C GLU A 59 -9.37 3.36 -2.60
N PHE A 60 -8.07 3.49 -2.32
CA PHE A 60 -7.01 3.13 -3.25
C PHE A 60 -7.10 1.65 -3.67
N LEU A 61 -7.23 0.71 -2.72
CA LEU A 61 -7.37 -0.71 -3.03
C LEU A 61 -8.60 -0.99 -3.90
N LYS A 62 -9.73 -0.34 -3.59
CA LYS A 62 -10.96 -0.46 -4.41
C LYS A 62 -10.72 0.03 -5.84
N LYS A 63 -10.07 1.20 -6.02
CA LYS A 63 -9.74 1.70 -7.37
C LYS A 63 -8.79 0.76 -8.12
N VAL A 64 -7.78 0.21 -7.46
CA VAL A 64 -6.90 -0.81 -8.07
C VAL A 64 -7.72 -2.00 -8.58
N ASN A 65 -8.62 -2.53 -7.75
CA ASN A 65 -9.47 -3.66 -8.14
C ASN A 65 -10.47 -3.30 -9.25
N GLU A 66 -10.99 -2.08 -9.29
CA GLU A 66 -11.87 -1.64 -10.39
C GLU A 66 -11.13 -1.53 -11.72
N ILE A 67 -9.87 -1.06 -11.69
CA ILE A 67 -9.06 -0.87 -12.91
C ILE A 67 -8.50 -2.21 -13.42
N TYR A 68 -8.05 -3.09 -12.51
CA TYR A 68 -7.27 -4.28 -12.86
C TYR A 68 -7.91 -5.61 -12.45
N GLY A 69 -8.92 -5.60 -11.59
CA GLY A 69 -9.56 -6.81 -11.04
C GLY A 69 -10.59 -7.48 -11.93
N ARG A 70 -10.87 -6.91 -13.12
CA ARG A 70 -11.67 -7.58 -14.15
C ARG A 70 -10.74 -8.42 -15.01
N SER A 71 -10.57 -9.68 -14.60
CA SER A 71 -10.03 -10.78 -15.43
C SER A 71 -11.17 -11.60 -16.00
#